data_AF-A0A075WF93-F1
#
_entry.id   AF-A0A075WF93-F1
#
_cell.length_a   1.000
_cell.length_b   1.000
_cell.length_c   1.000
_cell.angle_alpha   90.00
_cell.angle_beta   90.00
_cell.angle_gamma   90.00
#
_symmetry.space_group_name_H-M   'P 1'
#
loop_
_entity.id
_entity.type
_entity.pdbx_description
1 polymer ?
#
loop_
_entity_poly.entity_id
_entity_poly.type
_entity_poly.pdbx_seq_one_letter_code
_entity_poly.pdbx_strand_id
1 'polypeptide(L)'
;MVWLPVGDKWVNVRIHAIEEKWLRGEKEFYRYIIKYAEVVDEADEEEIAEELKKIVKQLIEEGYSLNEIVERASLAMGIPEYYTKGLIEKLKAELGLLEYNGMIVEPNR
;
A
#
# COMPACT_ATOMS: atom_id res chain seq x y z
N MET A 1 -10.69 -3.07 0.95
CA MET A 1 -10.61 -1.85 1.78
C MET A 1 -9.49 -1.01 1.23
N VAL A 2 -9.66 0.30 1.11
CA VAL A 2 -8.64 1.18 0.55
C VAL A 2 -8.49 2.42 1.44
N TRP A 3 -7.27 2.70 1.89
CA TRP A 3 -6.94 3.93 2.60
C TRP A 3 -6.58 5.03 1.60
N LEU A 4 -7.22 6.19 1.74
CA LEU A 4 -6.98 7.36 0.90
C LEU A 4 -6.75 8.61 1.77
N PRO A 5 -5.79 9.49 1.42
CA PRO A 5 -5.62 10.74 2.13
C PRO A 5 -6.75 11.72 1.79
N VAL A 6 -7.38 12.28 2.81
CA VAL A 6 -8.43 13.30 2.71
C VAL A 6 -8.15 14.40 3.72
N GLY A 7 -7.61 15.53 3.23
CA GLY A 7 -7.16 16.61 4.11
C GLY A 7 -5.94 16.19 4.94
N ASP A 8 -6.04 16.32 6.25
CA ASP A 8 -5.04 15.95 7.24
C ASP A 8 -5.19 14.51 7.78
N LYS A 9 -6.15 13.76 7.25
CA LYS A 9 -6.44 12.38 7.67
C LYS A 9 -6.32 11.38 6.55
N TRP A 10 -6.23 10.11 6.95
CA TRP A 10 -6.46 8.95 6.11
C TRP A 10 -7.85 8.40 6.37
N VAL A 11 -8.53 8.02 5.29
CA VAL A 11 -9.90 7.50 5.35
C VAL A 11 -9.92 6.12 4.72
N ASN A 12 -10.42 5.13 5.47
CA ASN A 12 -10.61 3.79 4.97
C ASN A 12 -11.95 3.70 4.26
N VAL A 13 -11.90 3.42 2.97
CA VAL A 13 -13.06 3.31 2.12
C VAL A 13 -13.31 1.85 1.76
N ARG A 14 -14.54 1.40 2.01
CA ARG A 14 -15.04 0.14 1.46
C ARG A 14 -15.81 0.42 0.18
N ILE A 15 -15.33 -0.14 -0.93
CA ILE A 15 -15.96 -0.03 -2.25
C ILE A 15 -16.86 -1.25 -2.45
N HIS A 16 -18.13 -1.00 -2.78
CA HIS A 16 -19.09 -2.03 -3.14
C HIS A 16 -19.28 -2.01 -4.65
N ALA A 17 -18.77 -3.04 -5.33
CA ALA A 17 -18.83 -3.15 -6.79
C ALA A 17 -19.46 -4.48 -7.24
N ILE A 18 -20.10 -4.45 -8.41
CA ILE A 18 -20.47 -5.67 -9.14
C ILE A 18 -19.35 -5.96 -10.13
N GLU A 19 -18.83 -7.17 -10.11
CA GLU A 19 -18.02 -7.71 -11.19
C GLU A 19 -18.93 -8.37 -12.23
N GLU A 20 -18.91 -7.86 -13.45
CA GLU A 20 -19.49 -8.52 -14.62
C GLU A 20 -18.34 -9.17 -15.41
N LYS A 21 -18.40 -10.50 -15.56
CA LYS A 21 -17.47 -11.27 -16.38
C LYS A 21 -18.17 -11.75 -17.64
N TRP A 22 -17.56 -11.56 -18.81
CA TRP A 22 -18.03 -12.15 -20.05
C TRP A 22 -16.89 -12.73 -20.88
N LEU A 23 -17.23 -13.78 -21.65
CA LEU A 23 -16.30 -14.47 -22.54
C LEU A 23 -16.59 -14.08 -23.98
N ARG A 24 -15.54 -13.85 -24.76
CA ARG A 24 -15.64 -13.70 -26.21
C ARG A 24 -14.55 -14.54 -26.88
N GLY A 25 -14.91 -15.75 -27.28
CA GLY A 25 -13.95 -16.78 -27.67
C GLY A 25 -13.14 -17.23 -26.46
N GLU A 26 -11.81 -17.28 -26.61
CA GLU A 26 -10.87 -17.62 -25.53
C GLU A 26 -10.51 -16.41 -24.63
N LYS A 27 -11.04 -15.22 -24.92
CA LYS A 27 -10.76 -14.00 -24.15
C LYS A 27 -11.77 -13.78 -23.04
N GLU A 28 -11.27 -13.48 -21.86
CA GLU A 28 -12.07 -13.05 -20.71
C GLU A 28 -12.06 -11.52 -20.61
N PHE A 29 -13.23 -10.95 -20.31
CA PHE A 29 -13.42 -9.53 -20.10
C PHE A 29 -14.11 -9.32 -18.75
N TYR A 30 -13.72 -8.23 -18.09
CA TYR A 30 -14.20 -7.87 -16.77
C TYR A 30 -14.66 -6.42 -16.80
N ARG A 31 -15.81 -6.14 -16.18
CA ARG A 31 -16.28 -4.79 -15.86
C ARG A 31 -16.64 -4.74 -14.40
N TYR A 32 -16.10 -3.74 -13.72
CA TYR A 32 -16.44 -3.45 -12.34
C TYR A 32 -17.37 -2.23 -12.32
N ILE A 33 -18.59 -2.42 -11.83
CA ILE A 33 -19.57 -1.35 -11.65
C ILE A 33 -19.59 -1.00 -10.16
N ILE A 34 -19.02 0.16 -9.81
CA ILE A 34 -19.08 0.69 -8.45
C ILE A 34 -20.53 1.11 -8.16
N LYS A 35 -21.17 0.50 -7.16
CA LYS A 35 -22.51 0.90 -6.72
C LYS A 35 -22.47 2.08 -5.76
N TYR A 36 -21.63 1.96 -4.74
CA TYR A 36 -21.41 2.98 -3.73
C TYR A 36 -20.10 2.70 -2.98
N ALA A 37 -19.67 3.67 -2.19
CA ALA A 37 -18.53 3.57 -1.30
C ALA A 37 -18.95 4.13 0.07
N GLU A 38 -18.37 3.58 1.13
CA GLU A 38 -18.60 4.04 2.50
C GLU A 38 -17.27 4.21 3.24
N VAL A 39 -17.21 5.23 4.09
CA VAL A 39 -16.12 5.39 5.06
C VAL A 39 -16.37 4.40 6.19
N VAL A 40 -15.39 3.55 6.47
CA VAL A 40 -15.46 2.55 7.53
C VAL A 40 -14.48 2.81 8.67
N ASP A 41 -13.48 3.64 8.43
CA ASP A 41 -12.48 4.01 9.43
C ASP A 41 -11.76 5.31 9.07
N GLU A 42 -11.13 5.93 10.06
CA GLU A 42 -10.27 7.11 9.91
C GLU A 42 -9.00 6.92 10.74
N ALA A 43 -7.86 7.37 10.22
CA ALA A 43 -6.58 7.35 10.91
C ALA A 43 -5.82 8.65 10.62
N ASP A 44 -4.94 9.06 11.52
CA ASP A 44 -3.96 10.10 11.22
C ASP A 44 -2.72 9.55 10.47
N GLU A 45 -1.80 10.44 10.09
CA GLU A 45 -0.58 10.02 9.38
C GLU A 45 0.37 9.20 10.29
N GLU A 46 0.36 9.43 11.60
CA GLU A 46 1.22 8.72 12.56
C GLU A 46 0.77 7.26 12.71
N GLU A 47 -0.54 7.02 12.84
CA GLU A 47 -1.13 5.69 12.89
C GLU A 47 -0.81 4.86 11.64
N ILE A 48 -0.97 5.46 10.44
CA ILE A 48 -0.63 4.81 9.17
C ILE A 48 0.88 4.53 9.08
N ALA A 49 1.71 5.47 9.51
CA ALA A 49 3.17 5.31 9.50
C ALA A 49 3.63 4.20 10.45
N GLU A 50 3.06 4.10 11.65
CA GLU A 50 3.39 3.04 12.61
C GLU A 50 3.05 1.65 12.10
N GLU A 51 1.88 1.48 11.47
CA GLU A 51 1.47 0.21 10.90
C GLU A 51 2.35 -0.16 9.69
N LEU A 52 2.56 0.78 8.78
CA LEU A 52 3.44 0.59 7.63
C LEU A 52 4.87 0.22 8.06
N LYS A 53 5.39 0.85 9.11
CA LYS A 53 6.71 0.55 9.66
C LYS A 53 6.88 -0.90 10.09
N LYS A 54 5.84 -1.49 10.71
CA LYS A 54 5.87 -2.90 11.14
C LYS A 54 5.97 -3.83 9.92
N ILE A 55 5.14 -3.59 8.91
CA ILE A 55 5.12 -4.36 7.66
C ILE A 55 6.44 -4.23 6.91
N VAL A 56 6.93 -3.01 6.71
CA VAL A 56 8.17 -2.75 5.97
C VAL A 56 9.36 -3.42 6.65
N LYS A 57 9.48 -3.34 7.98
CA LYS A 57 10.55 -4.04 8.72
C LYS A 57 10.52 -5.54 8.49
N GLN A 58 9.35 -6.16 8.57
CA GLN A 58 9.21 -7.58 8.29
C GLN A 58 9.64 -7.92 6.86
N LEU A 59 9.21 -7.13 5.86
CA LEU A 59 9.55 -7.38 4.46
C LEU A 59 11.05 -7.18 4.16
N ILE A 60 11.71 -6.26 4.87
CA ILE A 60 13.17 -6.09 4.82
C ILE A 60 13.87 -7.33 5.39
N GLU A 61 13.42 -7.84 6.55
CA GLU A 61 13.96 -9.05 7.16
C GLU A 61 13.77 -10.29 6.27
N GLU A 62 12.69 -10.33 5.50
CA GLU A 62 12.40 -11.36 4.50
C GLU A 62 13.24 -11.21 3.21
N GLY A 63 14.01 -10.13 3.07
CA GLY A 63 14.97 -9.92 1.99
C GLY A 63 14.38 -9.43 0.67
N TYR A 64 13.18 -8.83 0.71
CA TYR A 64 12.54 -8.29 -0.49
C TYR A 64 13.24 -7.02 -1.01
N SER A 65 13.19 -6.83 -2.33
CA SER A 65 13.60 -5.56 -2.94
C SER A 65 12.61 -4.44 -2.62
N LEU A 66 13.02 -3.18 -2.74
CA LEU A 66 12.19 -2.00 -2.48
C LEU A 66 10.89 -2.02 -3.29
N ASN A 67 10.94 -2.43 -4.57
CA ASN A 67 9.75 -2.51 -5.41
C ASN A 67 8.77 -3.57 -4.89
N GLU A 68 9.27 -4.74 -4.49
CA GLU A 68 8.45 -5.79 -3.89
C GLU A 68 7.90 -5.35 -2.52
N ILE A 69 8.68 -4.61 -1.73
CA ILE A 69 8.23 -4.03 -0.46
C ILE A 69 7.07 -3.06 -0.70
N VAL A 70 7.18 -2.16 -1.68
CA VAL A 70 6.12 -1.20 -2.04
C VAL A 70 4.86 -1.93 -2.47
N GLU A 71 4.96 -2.90 -3.37
CA GLU A 71 3.82 -3.68 -3.87
C GLU A 71 3.13 -4.46 -2.73
N ARG A 72 3.91 -5.17 -1.92
CA ARG A 72 3.38 -5.99 -0.82
C ARG A 72 2.79 -5.14 0.30
N ALA A 73 3.45 -4.05 0.69
CA ALA A 73 2.93 -3.14 1.71
C ALA A 73 1.66 -2.43 1.22
N SER A 74 1.60 -2.05 -0.06
CA SER A 74 0.40 -1.49 -0.71
C SER A 74 -0.78 -2.43 -0.60
N LEU A 75 -0.57 -3.71 -0.94
CA LEU A 75 -1.61 -4.74 -0.85
C LEU A 75 -2.02 -5.02 0.60
N ALA A 76 -1.06 -5.13 1.53
CA ALA A 76 -1.32 -5.44 2.93
C ALA A 76 -2.11 -4.33 3.63
N MET A 77 -1.71 -3.07 3.41
CA MET A 77 -2.39 -1.92 3.98
C MET A 77 -3.69 -1.59 3.24
N GLY A 78 -3.80 -1.93 1.96
CA GLY A 78 -4.82 -1.36 1.08
C GLY A 78 -4.55 0.12 0.78
N ILE A 79 -3.29 0.56 0.74
CA ILE A 79 -2.91 1.92 0.34
C ILE A 79 -2.39 1.86 -1.10
N PRO A 80 -2.86 2.70 -2.04
CA PRO A 80 -2.34 2.69 -3.40
C PRO A 80 -0.81 2.87 -3.46
N GLU A 81 -0.13 2.09 -4.30
CA GLU A 81 1.35 2.04 -4.39
C GLU A 81 2.02 3.42 -4.49
N TYR A 82 1.41 4.36 -5.21
CA TYR A 82 1.89 5.73 -5.32
C TYR A 82 2.11 6.39 -3.94
N TYR A 83 1.14 6.24 -3.04
CA TYR A 83 1.22 6.79 -1.70
C TYR A 83 2.12 5.94 -0.79
N THR A 84 2.01 4.61 -0.89
CA THR A 84 2.86 3.67 -0.14
C THR A 84 4.34 3.95 -0.38
N LYS A 85 4.73 4.19 -1.64
CA LYS A 85 6.09 4.58 -2.00
C LYS A 85 6.53 5.86 -1.30
N GLY A 86 5.68 6.89 -1.30
CA GLY A 86 5.97 8.16 -0.61
C GLY A 86 6.16 7.99 0.90
N LEU A 87 5.33 7.16 1.54
CA LEU A 87 5.44 6.86 2.96
C LEU A 87 6.72 6.06 3.28
N ILE A 88 7.09 5.09 2.44
CA ILE A 88 8.33 4.31 2.60
C ILE A 88 9.56 5.20 2.46
N GLU A 89 9.57 6.18 1.54
CA GLU A 89 10.69 7.11 1.43
C GLU A 89 10.86 7.98 2.68
N LYS A 90 9.76 8.45 3.29
CA LYS A 90 9.80 9.14 4.59
C LYS A 90 10.35 8.22 5.68
N LEU A 91 9.85 6.97 5.74
CA LEU A 91 10.30 5.97 6.70
C LEU A 91 11.80 5.67 6.58
N LYS A 92 12.32 5.55 5.35
CA LYS A 92 13.75 5.36 5.07
C LYS A 92 14.56 6.51 5.66
N ALA A 93 14.13 7.76 5.44
CA ALA A 93 14.79 8.94 5.99
C ALA A 93 14.78 8.95 7.53
N GLU A 94 13.65 8.62 8.15
CA GLU A 94 13.51 8.56 9.62
C GLU A 94 14.36 7.46 10.27
N LEU A 95 14.45 6.30 9.62
CA LEU A 95 15.19 5.15 10.11
C LEU A 95 16.67 5.16 9.68
N GLY A 96 17.09 6.17 8.91
CA GLY A 96 18.43 6.24 8.35
C GLY A 96 18.76 5.10 7.38
N LEU A 97 17.75 4.47 6.78
CA LEU A 97 17.93 3.34 5.87
C LEU A 97 18.45 3.83 4.52
N LEU A 98 19.38 3.08 3.94
CA LEU A 98 19.95 3.34 2.63
C LEU A 98 19.39 2.37 1.61
N GLU A 99 19.32 2.80 0.36
CA GLU A 99 19.02 1.93 -0.77
C GLU A 99 20.32 1.53 -1.46
N TYR A 100 20.55 0.23 -1.59
CA TYR A 100 21.70 -0.33 -2.29
C TYR A 100 21.23 -1.43 -3.22
N ASN A 101 21.45 -1.27 -4.53
CA ASN A 101 21.01 -2.21 -5.58
C ASN A 101 19.52 -2.61 -5.48
N GLY A 102 18.66 -1.66 -5.10
CA GLY A 102 17.22 -1.89 -4.95
C GLY A 102 16.83 -2.65 -3.67
N MET A 103 17.76 -2.89 -2.75
CA MET A 103 17.47 -3.39 -1.40
C MET A 103 17.58 -2.27 -0.37
N ILE A 104 16.83 -2.38 0.72
CA ILE A 104 16.93 -1.47 1.86
C ILE A 104 17.94 -2.05 2.87
N VAL A 105 18.94 -1.26 3.25
CA VAL A 105 20.01 -1.66 4.18
C VAL A 105 20.14 -0.68 5.33
N GLU A 106 20.46 -1.19 6.52
CA GLU A 106 20.83 -0.37 7.68
C GLU A 106 22.31 0.07 7.55
N PRO A 107 22.64 1.36 7.75
CA PRO A 107 24.00 1.87 7.54
C PRO A 107 25.06 1.36 8.54
N ASN A 108 24.69 0.58 9.57
CA ASN A 108 25.61 0.13 10.64
C ASN A 108 25.36 -1.31 11.14
N ARG A 109 25.27 -2.29 10.25
CA ARG A 109 25.43 -3.71 10.62
C ARG A 109 26.53 -4.37 9.81
#